data_AF-A0A815PI38-F1
#
_entry.id   AF-A0A815PI38-F1
#
_cell.length_a   1.000
_cell.length_b   1.000
_cell.length_c   1.000
_cell.angle_alpha   90.00
_cell.angle_beta   90.00
_cell.angle_gamma   90.00
#
_symmetry.space_group_name_H-M   'P 1'
#
loop_
_entity.id
_entity.type
_entity.pdbx_description
1 polymer ?
#
loop_
_entity_poly.entity_id
_entity_poly.type
_entity_poly.pdbx_seq_one_letter_code
_entity_poly.pdbx_strand_id
1 'polypeptide(L)'
;MAQRSSHSTGIDFTKSDYSQQHKEQTDDKTNCIKRVSKRLLGYAKSKTCLFGLVIGLLTGGIALAAVTTIWKDPITPRRQLLRQALVVRVLQHQQLRQALALHQQQQQLLRQVQVHQQQQQLLRQVLVLRQQQVPPVLLQQQQVPSTTTTNPFTPSTVTCANTVATPCTTTTTLVASCQSYEVSWNNHCYYLDGSGGSCITGYSQGTNAVLTCIATQFIGKTYRSTISNNCCVWTSDTYECYELNSNCNSAGPFTGAPSLVGCTDVQIYNSQQLTFCGSN
;
A
#
# COMPACT_ATOMS: atom_id res chain seq x y z
N MET A 1 14.35 47.47 20.10
CA MET A 1 13.33 46.41 20.03
C MET A 1 12.26 46.86 19.05
N ALA A 2 12.27 46.36 17.82
CA ALA A 2 11.32 46.74 16.76
C ALA A 2 10.56 45.49 16.31
N GLN A 3 9.26 45.44 16.58
CA GLN A 3 8.37 44.37 16.16
C GLN A 3 7.92 44.62 14.72
N ARG A 4 8.23 43.70 13.80
CA ARG A 4 7.65 43.66 12.45
C ARG A 4 6.47 42.69 12.46
N SER A 5 5.28 43.25 12.33
CA SER A 5 4.03 42.55 12.06
C SER A 5 4.03 42.07 10.61
N SER A 6 3.84 40.76 10.40
CA SER A 6 3.74 40.16 9.07
C SER A 6 2.28 39.77 8.83
N HIS A 7 1.59 40.55 8.01
CA HIS A 7 0.26 40.25 7.50
C HIS A 7 0.36 39.09 6.49
N SER A 8 -0.28 37.97 6.78
CA SER A 8 -0.43 36.84 5.87
C SER A 8 -1.80 36.91 5.21
N THR A 9 -1.82 37.18 3.90
CA THR A 9 -3.01 37.09 3.07
C THR A 9 -3.27 35.62 2.71
N GLY A 10 -4.35 35.07 3.27
CA GLY A 10 -4.85 33.75 2.90
C GLY A 10 -5.45 33.77 1.50
N ILE A 11 -4.94 32.92 0.62
CA ILE A 11 -5.56 32.62 -0.67
C ILE A 11 -6.25 31.27 -0.51
N ASP A 12 -7.58 31.32 -0.40
CA ASP A 12 -8.47 30.16 -0.43
C ASP A 12 -8.47 29.56 -1.84
N PHE A 13 -7.87 28.38 -2.00
CA PHE A 13 -8.04 27.56 -3.20
C PHE A 13 -9.19 26.58 -2.96
N THR A 14 -10.34 26.90 -3.54
CA THR A 14 -11.52 26.04 -3.54
C THR A 14 -11.30 24.84 -4.48
N LYS A 15 -11.82 23.69 -4.02
CA LYS A 15 -11.62 22.32 -4.53
C LYS A 15 -12.39 22.02 -5.83
N SER A 16 -12.45 22.95 -6.77
CA SER A 16 -13.35 22.86 -7.95
C SER A 16 -12.66 22.49 -9.28
N ASP A 17 -11.35 22.65 -9.42
CA ASP A 17 -10.70 22.54 -10.74
C ASP A 17 -10.16 21.13 -11.11
N TYR A 18 -10.10 20.20 -10.17
CA TYR A 18 -9.51 18.88 -10.45
C TYR A 18 -10.45 17.92 -11.19
N SER A 19 -11.75 18.23 -11.28
CA SER A 19 -12.75 17.32 -11.90
C SER A 19 -13.00 17.60 -13.40
N GLN A 20 -12.62 18.77 -13.92
CA GLN A 20 -12.81 19.07 -15.35
C GLN A 20 -11.70 18.50 -16.26
N GLN A 21 -10.45 18.36 -15.78
CA GLN A 21 -9.36 17.87 -16.64
C GLN A 21 -9.42 16.37 -16.98
N HIS A 22 -10.15 15.56 -16.21
CA HIS A 22 -10.27 14.12 -16.50
C HIS A 22 -11.40 13.77 -17.48
N LYS A 23 -12.34 14.67 -17.75
CA LYS A 23 -13.46 14.40 -18.67
C LYS A 23 -13.11 14.68 -20.13
N GLU A 24 -12.19 15.61 -20.39
CA GLU A 24 -11.83 16.02 -21.76
C GLU A 24 -10.83 15.07 -22.44
N GLN A 25 -10.13 14.22 -21.68
CA GLN A 25 -9.10 13.33 -22.23
C GLN A 25 -9.62 11.96 -22.70
N THR A 26 -10.83 11.57 -22.29
CA THR A 26 -11.49 10.32 -22.73
C THR A 26 -12.31 10.46 -24.01
N ASP A 27 -12.77 11.67 -24.34
CA ASP A 27 -13.61 11.90 -25.52
C ASP A 27 -12.82 12.02 -26.83
N ASP A 28 -11.53 12.35 -26.77
CA ASP A 28 -10.69 12.50 -27.97
C ASP A 28 -10.16 11.15 -28.51
N LYS A 29 -9.88 10.19 -27.61
CA LYS A 29 -9.45 8.83 -28.03
C LYS A 29 -10.58 8.04 -28.71
N THR A 30 -11.82 8.24 -28.30
CA THR A 30 -12.97 7.52 -28.87
C THR A 30 -13.34 8.04 -30.27
N ASN A 31 -13.07 9.32 -30.56
CA ASN A 31 -13.32 9.92 -31.87
C ASN A 31 -12.23 9.61 -32.91
N CYS A 32 -10.99 9.36 -32.50
CA CYS A 32 -9.92 8.95 -33.42
C CYS A 32 -10.14 7.52 -33.96
N ILE A 33 -10.59 6.58 -33.12
CA ILE A 33 -10.86 5.19 -33.54
C ILE A 33 -12.10 5.09 -34.47
N LYS A 34 -13.14 5.90 -34.24
CA LYS A 34 -14.33 5.94 -35.12
C LYS A 34 -14.05 6.50 -36.52
N ARG A 35 -13.06 7.39 -36.69
CA ARG A 35 -12.70 7.92 -38.02
C ARG A 35 -11.86 6.95 -38.85
N VAL A 36 -11.03 6.11 -38.21
CA VAL A 36 -10.22 5.10 -38.92
C VAL A 36 -11.11 3.92 -39.38
N SER A 37 -12.08 3.51 -38.57
CA SER A 37 -12.98 2.39 -38.93
C SER A 37 -13.92 2.73 -40.11
N LYS A 38 -14.37 3.98 -40.26
CA LYS A 38 -15.19 4.41 -41.40
C LYS A 38 -14.45 4.47 -42.74
N ARG A 39 -13.12 4.52 -42.76
CA ARG A 39 -12.33 4.49 -44.01
C ARG A 39 -12.00 3.08 -44.49
N LEU A 40 -12.05 2.07 -43.61
CA LEU A 40 -11.76 0.68 -43.97
C LEU A 40 -13.00 -0.09 -44.47
N LEU A 41 -14.22 0.31 -44.07
CA LEU A 41 -15.45 -0.32 -44.57
C LEU A 41 -15.95 0.21 -45.93
N GLY A 42 -15.31 1.24 -46.50
CA GLY A 42 -15.65 1.76 -47.83
C GLY A 42 -14.99 1.01 -49.01
N TYR A 43 -14.04 0.11 -48.74
CA TYR A 43 -13.16 -0.47 -49.76
C TYR A 43 -13.49 -1.92 -50.15
N ALA A 44 -14.73 -2.37 -49.89
CA ALA A 44 -15.16 -3.76 -50.17
C ALA A 44 -16.30 -3.89 -51.20
N LYS A 45 -16.53 -2.88 -52.04
CA LYS A 45 -17.48 -2.97 -53.18
C LYS A 45 -16.93 -2.30 -54.45
N SER A 46 -15.86 -2.85 -55.03
CA SER A 46 -15.61 -2.71 -56.47
C SER A 46 -14.65 -3.79 -56.95
N LYS A 47 -15.21 -4.90 -57.44
CA LYS A 47 -14.45 -6.04 -58.00
C LYS A 47 -14.01 -5.80 -59.47
N THR A 48 -14.15 -4.60 -60.01
CA THR A 48 -13.84 -4.29 -61.42
C THR A 48 -12.56 -3.48 -61.65
N CYS A 49 -11.84 -3.05 -60.61
CA CYS A 49 -10.57 -2.32 -60.77
C CYS A 49 -9.30 -3.17 -60.65
N LEU A 50 -9.40 -4.47 -60.34
CA LEU A 50 -8.19 -5.29 -60.10
C LEU A 50 -7.50 -5.77 -61.40
N PHE A 51 -8.16 -5.69 -62.55
CA PHE A 51 -7.56 -6.10 -63.84
C PHE A 51 -6.83 -4.97 -64.58
N GLY A 52 -7.09 -3.69 -64.25
CA GLY A 52 -6.40 -2.55 -64.87
C GLY A 52 -5.03 -2.23 -64.25
N LEU A 53 -4.81 -2.62 -62.99
CA LEU A 53 -3.60 -2.22 -62.24
C LEU A 53 -2.41 -3.17 -62.48
N VAL A 54 -2.65 -4.38 -62.99
CA VAL A 54 -1.58 -5.34 -63.30
C VAL A 54 -0.91 -5.04 -64.65
N ILE A 55 -1.62 -4.41 -65.60
CA ILE A 55 -1.06 -4.09 -66.93
C ILE A 55 -0.26 -2.77 -66.92
N GLY A 56 -0.58 -1.82 -66.04
CA GLY A 56 0.17 -0.56 -65.90
C GLY A 56 1.52 -0.68 -65.18
N LEU A 57 1.75 -1.77 -64.42
CA LEU A 57 2.97 -1.97 -63.63
C LEU A 57 4.13 -2.62 -64.41
N LEU A 58 3.90 -3.15 -65.61
CA LEU A 58 4.95 -3.81 -66.40
C LEU A 58 5.63 -2.93 -67.45
N THR A 59 5.05 -1.77 -67.81
CA THR A 59 5.65 -0.86 -68.81
C THR A 59 6.10 0.50 -68.26
N GLY A 60 5.69 0.87 -67.04
CA GLY A 60 6.08 2.14 -66.40
C GLY A 60 7.21 2.05 -65.36
N GLY A 61 7.74 0.86 -65.09
CA GLY A 61 8.66 0.63 -63.95
C GLY A 61 10.14 0.99 -64.17
N ILE A 62 10.57 1.29 -65.39
CA ILE A 62 12.02 1.44 -65.69
C ILE A 62 12.42 2.92 -65.89
N ALA A 63 11.48 3.82 -66.19
CA ALA A 63 11.82 5.23 -66.42
C ALA A 63 11.77 6.14 -65.17
N LEU A 64 11.13 5.68 -64.07
CA LEU A 64 10.98 6.51 -62.85
C LEU A 64 12.00 6.22 -61.73
N ALA A 65 12.92 5.27 -61.91
CA ALA A 65 13.96 4.98 -60.92
C ALA A 65 15.20 5.89 -61.03
N ALA A 66 15.35 6.62 -62.15
CA ALA A 66 16.54 7.45 -62.40
C ALA A 66 16.37 8.94 -62.05
N VAL A 67 15.14 9.42 -61.79
CA VAL A 67 14.88 10.86 -61.53
C VAL A 67 14.78 11.19 -60.03
N THR A 68 14.58 10.21 -59.15
CA THR A 68 14.42 10.46 -57.69
C THR A 68 15.74 10.46 -56.91
N THR A 69 16.89 10.28 -57.56
CA THR A 69 18.20 10.22 -56.88
C THR A 69 18.97 11.55 -56.88
N ILE A 70 18.49 12.59 -57.57
CA ILE A 70 19.25 13.85 -57.76
C ILE A 70 18.77 15.02 -56.87
N TRP A 71 17.60 14.92 -56.23
CA TRP A 71 17.11 15.92 -55.26
C TRP A 71 17.01 15.33 -53.85
N LYS A 72 18.15 14.93 -53.29
CA LYS A 72 18.23 14.57 -51.86
C LYS A 72 18.35 15.86 -51.06
N ASP A 73 17.20 16.46 -50.75
CA ASP A 73 17.11 17.74 -50.04
C ASP A 73 17.99 17.78 -48.77
N PRO A 74 18.92 18.76 -48.64
CA PRO A 74 19.78 18.91 -47.46
C PRO A 74 19.03 19.41 -46.20
N ILE A 75 17.70 19.51 -46.24
CA ILE A 75 16.85 20.07 -45.18
C ILE A 75 16.46 19.00 -44.14
N THR A 76 16.57 17.72 -44.48
CA THR A 76 16.17 16.60 -43.61
C THR A 76 16.93 16.50 -42.26
N PRO A 77 18.25 16.71 -42.16
CA PRO A 77 18.96 16.57 -40.87
C PRO A 77 18.60 17.65 -39.85
N ARG A 78 18.34 18.90 -40.28
CA ARG A 78 17.94 19.98 -39.37
C ARG A 78 16.58 19.73 -38.72
N ARG A 79 15.62 19.17 -39.46
CA ARG A 79 14.30 18.82 -38.91
C ARG A 79 14.40 17.70 -37.87
N GLN A 80 15.32 16.75 -38.05
CA GLN A 80 15.54 15.67 -37.10
C GLN A 80 16.14 16.18 -35.79
N LEU A 81 17.12 17.10 -35.85
CA LEU A 81 17.70 17.73 -34.66
C LEU A 81 16.67 18.54 -33.87
N LEU A 82 15.81 19.31 -34.54
CA LEU A 82 14.75 20.07 -33.86
C LEU A 82 13.74 19.17 -33.16
N ARG A 83 13.37 18.03 -33.77
CA ARG A 83 12.49 17.04 -33.13
C ARG A 83 13.13 16.43 -31.89
N GLN A 84 14.41 16.07 -31.97
CA GLN A 84 15.15 15.53 -30.81
C GLN A 84 15.23 16.56 -29.68
N ALA A 85 15.55 17.82 -30.00
CA ALA A 85 15.61 18.90 -29.00
C ALA A 85 14.26 19.15 -28.31
N LEU A 86 13.15 19.05 -29.06
CA LEU A 86 11.80 19.20 -28.50
C LEU A 86 11.46 18.04 -27.55
N VAL A 87 11.78 16.80 -27.92
CA VAL A 87 11.57 15.63 -27.05
C VAL A 87 12.35 15.76 -25.75
N VAL A 88 13.61 16.20 -25.80
CA VAL A 88 14.43 16.41 -24.61
C VAL A 88 13.83 17.48 -23.69
N ARG A 89 13.35 18.62 -24.22
CA ARG A 89 12.70 19.66 -23.41
C ARG A 89 11.40 19.18 -22.77
N VAL A 90 10.57 18.41 -23.49
CA VAL A 90 9.34 17.85 -22.94
C VAL A 90 9.66 16.88 -21.81
N LEU A 91 10.64 16.01 -22.00
CA LEU A 91 11.07 15.06 -20.97
C LEU A 91 11.63 15.78 -19.73
N GLN A 92 12.46 16.81 -19.92
CA GLN A 92 13.01 17.62 -18.83
C GLN A 92 11.90 18.35 -18.05
N HIS A 93 10.92 18.91 -18.74
CA HIS A 93 9.76 19.56 -18.09
C HIS A 93 8.91 18.53 -17.33
N GLN A 94 8.77 17.32 -17.84
CA GLN A 94 8.05 16.24 -17.16
C GLN A 94 8.76 15.82 -15.86
N GLN A 95 10.09 15.65 -15.92
CA GLN A 95 10.91 15.34 -14.74
C GLN A 95 10.82 16.44 -13.67
N LEU A 96 10.86 17.71 -14.08
CA LEU A 96 10.72 18.83 -13.13
C LEU A 96 9.36 18.83 -12.42
N ARG A 97 8.27 18.52 -13.14
CA ARG A 97 6.93 18.41 -12.52
C ARG A 97 6.86 17.27 -11.51
N GLN A 98 7.48 16.13 -11.81
CA GLN A 98 7.54 14.99 -10.88
C GLN A 98 8.35 15.35 -9.63
N ALA A 99 9.50 16.01 -9.78
CA ALA A 99 10.30 16.46 -8.65
C ALA A 99 9.55 17.47 -7.77
N LEU A 100 8.82 18.42 -8.37
CA LEU A 100 8.01 19.39 -7.63
C LEU A 100 6.87 18.71 -6.85
N ALA A 101 6.19 17.73 -7.45
CA ALA A 101 5.12 16.99 -6.79
C ALA A 101 5.64 16.21 -5.56
N LEU A 102 6.79 15.54 -5.70
CA LEU A 102 7.42 14.82 -4.59
C LEU A 102 7.86 15.78 -3.48
N HIS A 103 8.40 16.95 -3.83
CA HIS A 103 8.77 17.96 -2.84
C HIS A 103 7.55 18.50 -2.08
N GLN A 104 6.43 18.74 -2.77
CA GLN A 104 5.18 19.15 -2.12
C GLN A 104 4.66 18.08 -1.16
N GLN A 105 4.71 16.80 -1.54
CA GLN A 105 4.32 15.70 -0.67
C GLN A 105 5.19 15.63 0.59
N GLN A 106 6.51 15.81 0.44
CA GLN A 106 7.43 15.85 1.58
C GLN A 106 7.12 17.01 2.54
N GLN A 107 6.80 18.20 2.01
CA GLN A 107 6.39 19.33 2.86
C GLN A 107 5.08 19.06 3.61
N GLN A 108 4.11 18.39 3.00
CA GLN A 108 2.87 18.01 3.68
C GLN A 108 3.13 17.03 4.82
N LEU A 109 3.99 16.03 4.59
CA LEU A 109 4.35 15.06 5.62
C LEU A 109 5.07 15.72 6.80
N LEU A 110 5.98 16.66 6.54
CA LEU A 110 6.64 17.43 7.61
C LEU A 110 5.64 18.23 8.45
N ARG A 111 4.62 18.84 7.83
CA ARG A 111 3.55 19.53 8.58
C ARG A 111 2.76 18.57 9.47
N GLN A 112 2.44 17.36 8.97
CA GLN A 112 1.74 16.37 9.78
C GLN A 112 2.57 15.91 10.98
N VAL A 113 3.87 15.66 10.79
CA VAL A 113 4.78 15.29 11.88
C VAL A 113 4.84 16.40 12.94
N GLN A 114 4.90 17.66 12.51
CA GLN A 114 4.93 18.81 13.43
C GLN A 114 3.64 18.93 14.25
N VAL A 115 2.47 18.75 13.62
CA VAL A 115 1.16 18.74 14.32
C VAL A 115 1.11 17.59 15.33
N HIS A 116 1.56 16.40 14.94
CA HIS A 116 1.60 15.23 15.83
C HIS A 116 2.51 15.48 17.04
N GLN A 117 3.69 16.08 16.83
CA GLN A 117 4.60 16.43 17.91
C GLN A 117 3.98 17.45 18.87
N GLN A 118 3.24 18.43 18.38
CA GLN A 118 2.52 19.40 19.21
C GLN A 118 1.41 18.72 20.04
N GLN A 119 0.66 17.79 19.46
CA GLN A 119 -0.34 17.01 20.20
C GLN A 119 0.30 16.18 21.32
N GLN A 120 1.44 15.54 21.07
CA GLN A 120 2.15 14.80 22.11
C GLN A 120 2.61 15.71 23.26
N GLN A 121 3.07 16.92 22.96
CA GLN A 121 3.43 17.90 24.00
C GLN A 121 2.22 18.32 24.84
N LEU A 122 1.06 18.55 24.22
CA LEU A 122 -0.17 18.87 24.94
C LEU A 122 -0.62 17.70 25.83
N LEU A 123 -0.58 16.46 25.34
CA LEU A 123 -0.90 15.28 26.14
C LEU A 123 0.00 15.17 27.37
N ARG A 124 1.31 15.44 27.23
CA ARG A 124 2.24 15.47 28.36
C ARG A 124 1.86 16.54 29.39
N GLN A 125 1.50 17.74 28.96
CA GLN A 125 1.07 18.80 29.88
C GLN A 125 -0.22 18.44 30.64
N VAL A 126 -1.19 17.84 29.95
CA VAL A 126 -2.44 17.38 30.57
C VAL A 126 -2.18 16.30 31.63
N LEU A 127 -1.27 15.37 31.37
CA LEU A 127 -0.88 14.33 32.34
C LEU A 127 -0.23 14.93 33.60
N VAL A 128 0.65 15.91 33.46
CA VAL A 128 1.28 16.61 34.59
C VAL A 128 0.22 17.36 35.42
N LEU A 129 -0.70 18.06 34.77
CA LEU A 129 -1.79 18.77 35.46
C LEU A 129 -2.71 17.81 36.23
N ARG A 130 -2.99 16.62 35.69
CA ARG A 130 -3.79 15.60 36.39
C ARG A 130 -3.09 15.03 37.62
N GLN A 131 -1.77 14.90 37.64
CA GLN A 131 -1.06 14.44 38.84
C GLN A 131 -1.10 15.45 40.00
N GLN A 132 -1.18 16.75 39.72
CA GLN A 132 -1.22 17.79 40.76
C GLN A 132 -2.60 17.95 41.41
N GLN A 133 -3.66 17.40 40.83
CA GLN A 133 -5.03 17.53 41.34
C GLN A 133 -5.47 16.39 42.27
N VAL A 134 -4.59 15.45 42.64
CA VAL A 134 -4.92 14.44 43.65
C VAL A 134 -4.78 15.11 45.03
N PRO A 135 -5.88 15.39 45.75
CA PRO A 135 -5.78 15.95 47.09
C PRO A 135 -5.05 14.96 48.01
N PRO A 136 -4.23 15.44 48.96
CA PRO A 136 -3.63 14.59 49.97
C PRO A 136 -4.76 14.07 50.88
N VAL A 137 -5.30 12.90 50.56
CA VAL A 137 -6.13 12.15 51.49
C VAL A 137 -5.19 11.69 52.61
N LEU A 138 -5.45 12.22 53.81
CA LEU A 138 -4.88 11.80 55.08
C LEU A 138 -4.99 10.27 55.23
N LEU A 139 -3.89 9.57 54.95
CA LEU A 139 -3.67 8.20 55.41
C LEU A 139 -3.35 8.29 56.91
N GLN A 140 -4.41 8.23 57.73
CA GLN A 140 -4.27 8.01 59.16
C GLN A 140 -3.81 6.57 59.38
N GLN A 141 -2.61 6.45 59.96
CA GLN A 141 -1.92 5.21 60.26
C GLN A 141 -2.77 4.32 61.19
N GLN A 142 -3.08 3.11 60.71
CA GLN A 142 -3.37 1.99 61.59
C GLN A 142 -2.20 1.02 61.50
N GLN A 143 -1.28 1.13 62.45
CA GLN A 143 -0.18 0.19 62.65
C GLN A 143 -0.75 -1.18 63.04
N VAL A 144 -0.57 -2.15 62.15
CA VAL A 144 -0.79 -3.57 62.42
C VAL A 144 0.59 -4.26 62.46
N PRO A 145 0.85 -5.21 63.38
CA PRO A 145 2.17 -5.80 63.57
C PRO A 145 2.63 -6.60 62.36
N SER A 146 3.93 -6.47 62.11
CA SER A 146 4.73 -7.10 61.06
C SER A 146 4.44 -8.59 60.88
N THR A 147 3.79 -8.93 59.77
CA THR A 147 3.94 -10.24 59.12
C THR A 147 4.48 -10.01 57.72
N THR A 148 5.68 -10.55 57.51
CA THR A 148 6.45 -10.74 56.28
C THR A 148 5.73 -10.34 54.98
N THR A 149 5.87 -9.07 54.57
CA THR A 149 5.30 -8.53 53.34
C THR A 149 6.15 -8.90 52.13
N THR A 150 5.71 -9.88 51.37
CA THR A 150 6.16 -10.12 49.99
C THR A 150 5.81 -8.91 49.12
N ASN A 151 6.81 -8.37 48.43
CA ASN A 151 6.72 -7.23 47.50
C ASN A 151 5.51 -7.33 46.54
N PRO A 152 4.58 -6.35 46.50
CA PRO A 152 3.45 -6.35 45.57
C PRO A 152 3.73 -5.63 44.23
N PHE A 153 4.99 -5.34 43.90
CA PHE A 153 5.40 -4.83 42.58
C PHE A 153 6.30 -5.83 41.88
N THR A 154 5.73 -6.98 41.52
CA THR A 154 6.22 -7.66 40.34
C THR A 154 5.62 -6.91 39.15
N PRO A 155 6.42 -6.33 38.24
CA PRO A 155 5.88 -5.86 36.97
C PRO A 155 5.13 -7.06 36.40
N SER A 156 3.84 -6.91 36.13
CA SER A 156 3.05 -7.92 35.42
C SER A 156 3.74 -8.13 34.09
N THR A 157 4.63 -9.13 34.05
CA THR A 157 5.12 -9.73 32.83
C THR A 157 3.87 -10.33 32.21
N VAL A 158 3.23 -9.54 31.34
CA VAL A 158 2.26 -10.03 30.38
C VAL A 158 3.08 -10.86 29.41
N THR A 159 3.46 -12.03 29.88
CA THR A 159 4.14 -13.05 29.13
C THR A 159 3.08 -13.70 28.25
N CYS A 160 3.45 -14.02 27.02
CA CYS A 160 2.67 -14.86 26.10
C CYS A 160 2.03 -16.12 26.72
N ALA A 161 2.44 -16.52 27.92
CA ALA A 161 1.93 -17.64 28.70
C ALA A 161 0.58 -17.42 29.41
N ASN A 162 0.14 -16.17 29.65
CA ASN A 162 -1.04 -15.91 30.49
C ASN A 162 -2.37 -15.78 29.74
N THR A 163 -2.37 -15.93 28.41
CA THR A 163 -3.62 -16.12 27.66
C THR A 163 -4.08 -17.56 27.85
N VAL A 164 -4.63 -17.85 29.03
CA VAL A 164 -5.26 -19.13 29.35
C VAL A 164 -6.16 -19.50 28.17
N ALA A 165 -5.86 -20.64 27.57
CA ALA A 165 -6.55 -21.19 26.41
C ALA A 165 -8.05 -21.28 26.71
N THR A 166 -8.78 -20.22 26.35
CA THR A 166 -10.23 -20.26 26.34
C THR A 166 -10.59 -21.31 25.30
N PRO A 167 -11.39 -22.32 25.66
CA PRO A 167 -11.69 -23.41 24.75
C PRO A 167 -12.24 -22.85 23.44
N CYS A 168 -11.53 -23.17 22.35
CA CYS A 168 -11.86 -22.72 21.01
C CYS A 168 -13.16 -23.38 20.57
N THR A 169 -14.27 -22.70 20.83
CA THR A 169 -15.60 -23.23 20.54
C THR A 169 -15.93 -22.87 19.10
N THR A 170 -15.97 -23.87 18.22
CA THR A 170 -16.37 -23.69 16.83
C THR A 170 -17.88 -23.50 16.76
N THR A 171 -18.35 -22.28 16.54
CA THR A 171 -19.71 -22.08 16.04
C THR A 171 -19.69 -22.35 14.54
N THR A 172 -20.16 -23.53 14.13
CA THR A 172 -20.23 -23.94 12.73
C THR A 172 -21.37 -23.21 12.04
N THR A 173 -21.18 -21.91 11.80
CA THR A 173 -22.04 -21.14 10.90
C THR A 173 -21.43 -21.22 9.51
N LEU A 174 -22.24 -21.50 8.48
CA LEU A 174 -21.81 -21.57 7.09
C LEU A 174 -21.20 -20.23 6.66
N VAL A 175 -19.87 -20.17 6.63
CA VAL A 175 -19.10 -18.97 6.27
C VAL A 175 -19.05 -18.81 4.76
N ALA A 176 -19.00 -17.55 4.31
CA ALA A 176 -18.60 -17.15 2.97
C ALA A 176 -17.35 -17.91 2.50
N SER A 177 -17.26 -18.23 1.20
CA SER A 177 -16.18 -19.03 0.65
C SER A 177 -14.81 -18.32 0.78
N CYS A 178 -14.05 -18.67 1.83
CA CYS A 178 -12.67 -18.24 1.97
C CYS A 178 -11.81 -18.78 0.82
N GLN A 179 -10.76 -18.04 0.46
CA GLN A 179 -9.84 -18.46 -0.60
C GLN A 179 -9.01 -19.68 -0.18
N SER A 180 -8.35 -20.35 -1.14
CA SER A 180 -7.59 -21.59 -0.87
C SER A 180 -6.45 -21.41 0.15
N TYR A 181 -5.84 -20.22 0.21
CA TYR A 181 -4.77 -19.84 1.15
C TYR A 181 -5.31 -19.30 2.49
N GLU A 182 -6.63 -19.26 2.68
CA GLU A 182 -7.26 -18.73 3.88
C GLU A 182 -7.81 -19.86 4.78
N VAL A 183 -8.03 -19.52 6.04
CA VAL A 183 -8.65 -20.35 7.07
C VAL A 183 -9.97 -19.73 7.48
N SER A 184 -11.05 -20.51 7.52
CA SER A 184 -12.37 -20.04 7.93
C SER A 184 -12.59 -20.28 9.42
N TRP A 185 -12.99 -19.24 10.16
CA TRP A 185 -13.31 -19.35 11.58
C TRP A 185 -14.33 -18.29 12.02
N ASN A 186 -15.35 -18.71 12.76
CA ASN A 186 -16.39 -17.83 13.31
C ASN A 186 -16.96 -16.80 12.30
N ASN A 187 -17.25 -17.22 11.07
CA ASN A 187 -17.73 -16.37 9.99
C ASN A 187 -16.74 -15.34 9.43
N HIS A 188 -15.45 -15.50 9.70
CA HIS A 188 -14.38 -14.70 9.12
C HIS A 188 -13.37 -15.58 8.35
N CYS A 189 -12.64 -14.96 7.42
CA CYS A 189 -11.53 -15.58 6.71
C CYS A 189 -10.21 -14.98 7.20
N TYR A 190 -9.24 -15.84 7.50
CA TYR A 190 -7.94 -15.45 8.03
C TYR A 190 -6.81 -15.90 7.12
N TYR A 191 -5.75 -15.11 7.03
CA TYR A 191 -4.55 -15.44 6.26
C TYR A 191 -3.28 -14.98 6.96
N LEU A 192 -2.15 -15.52 6.49
CA LEU A 192 -0.81 -15.08 6.85
C LEU A 192 -0.16 -14.40 5.64
N ASP A 193 0.53 -13.27 5.87
CA ASP A 193 1.24 -12.54 4.81
C ASP A 193 2.52 -11.86 5.32
N GLY A 194 3.54 -11.75 4.48
CA GLY A 194 4.79 -11.04 4.79
C GLY A 194 4.69 -9.54 4.60
N SER A 195 3.62 -8.91 5.10
CA SER A 195 3.23 -7.54 4.78
C SER A 195 3.67 -6.49 5.82
N GLY A 196 4.40 -6.89 6.87
CA GLY A 196 4.94 -5.95 7.86
C GLY A 196 3.85 -5.21 8.65
N GLY A 197 2.83 -5.93 9.12
CA GLY A 197 1.73 -5.40 9.91
C GLY A 197 0.53 -4.88 9.10
N SER A 198 0.64 -4.83 7.77
CA SER A 198 -0.42 -4.29 6.91
C SER A 198 -1.34 -5.39 6.38
N CYS A 199 -2.65 -5.24 6.56
CA CYS A 199 -3.64 -6.12 5.94
C CYS A 199 -4.20 -5.50 4.66
N ILE A 200 -4.66 -6.34 3.73
CA ILE A 200 -5.31 -5.86 2.51
C ILE A 200 -6.68 -5.23 2.84
N THR A 201 -7.23 -4.45 1.93
CA THR A 201 -8.55 -3.81 2.12
C THR A 201 -9.64 -4.84 2.45
N GLY A 202 -10.42 -4.56 3.48
CA GLY A 202 -11.47 -5.46 3.99
C GLY A 202 -10.99 -6.43 5.09
N TYR A 203 -9.71 -6.37 5.46
CA TYR A 203 -9.12 -7.17 6.53
C TYR A 203 -8.41 -6.26 7.53
N SER A 204 -8.26 -6.74 8.75
CA SER A 204 -7.51 -6.11 9.85
C SER A 204 -6.63 -7.16 10.55
N GLN A 205 -5.68 -6.72 11.38
CA GLN A 205 -4.84 -7.64 12.13
C GLN A 205 -5.71 -8.49 13.07
N GLY A 206 -5.52 -9.80 13.04
CA GLY A 206 -6.20 -10.72 13.96
C GLY A 206 -5.50 -10.78 15.31
N THR A 207 -6.20 -11.26 16.35
CA THR A 207 -5.66 -11.41 17.71
C THR A 207 -4.92 -12.74 17.88
N ASN A 208 -4.00 -12.79 18.84
CA ASN A 208 -3.38 -14.01 19.37
C ASN A 208 -4.43 -15.03 19.80
N ALA A 209 -5.53 -14.59 20.43
CA ALA A 209 -6.61 -15.48 20.86
C ALA A 209 -7.26 -16.25 19.70
N VAL A 210 -7.50 -15.58 18.57
CA VAL A 210 -8.02 -16.25 17.37
C VAL A 210 -6.95 -17.15 16.76
N LEU A 211 -5.71 -16.67 16.65
CA LEU A 211 -4.60 -17.45 16.10
C LEU A 211 -4.38 -18.76 16.86
N THR A 212 -4.47 -18.75 18.20
CA THR A 212 -4.44 -19.96 19.05
C THR A 212 -5.41 -21.03 18.56
N CYS A 213 -6.63 -20.62 18.19
CA CYS A 213 -7.70 -21.52 17.82
C CYS A 213 -7.57 -22.12 16.42
N ILE A 214 -6.86 -21.43 15.52
CA ILE A 214 -6.85 -21.79 14.10
C ILE A 214 -5.44 -22.07 13.56
N ALA A 215 -4.41 -21.95 14.39
CA ALA A 215 -3.02 -22.10 13.99
C ALA A 215 -2.76 -23.40 13.20
N THR A 216 -3.28 -24.53 13.66
CA THR A 216 -3.09 -25.84 13.01
C THR A 216 -3.72 -25.92 11.62
N GLN A 217 -4.73 -25.10 11.33
CA GLN A 217 -5.40 -25.07 10.04
C GLN A 217 -4.60 -24.34 8.96
N PHE A 218 -3.53 -23.64 9.34
CA PHE A 218 -2.59 -23.03 8.39
C PHE A 218 -1.65 -24.05 7.75
N ILE A 219 -1.53 -25.27 8.28
CA ILE A 219 -0.71 -26.32 7.64
C ILE A 219 -1.25 -26.60 6.22
N GLY A 220 -0.37 -26.54 5.23
CA GLY A 220 -0.72 -26.68 3.82
C GLY A 220 -1.27 -25.41 3.15
N LYS A 221 -1.49 -24.32 3.90
CA LYS A 221 -1.79 -22.98 3.34
C LYS A 221 -0.51 -22.31 2.89
N THR A 222 -0.61 -21.17 2.21
CA THR A 222 0.53 -20.36 1.75
C THR A 222 0.29 -18.90 2.07
N TYR A 223 1.32 -18.06 1.90
CA TYR A 223 1.18 -16.60 1.91
C TYR A 223 0.09 -16.13 0.95
N ARG A 224 -0.63 -15.07 1.36
CA ARG A 224 -1.59 -14.40 0.48
C ARG A 224 -0.92 -13.71 -0.70
N SER A 225 0.16 -12.97 -0.45
CA SER A 225 0.81 -12.13 -1.46
C SER A 225 2.33 -12.07 -1.36
N THR A 226 2.86 -11.84 -0.16
CA THR A 226 4.26 -11.53 0.10
C THR A 226 4.83 -12.58 1.02
N ILE A 227 5.99 -13.13 0.67
CA ILE A 227 6.74 -14.04 1.56
C ILE A 227 7.38 -13.21 2.67
N SER A 228 7.26 -13.66 3.92
CA SER A 228 7.87 -12.95 5.04
C SER A 228 9.39 -13.13 5.10
N ASN A 229 10.12 -12.19 5.69
CA ASN A 229 11.54 -12.33 6.04
C ASN A 229 11.78 -12.56 7.54
N ASN A 230 10.73 -12.77 8.34
CA ASN A 230 10.79 -13.01 9.78
C ASN A 230 9.70 -14.01 10.20
N CYS A 231 10.02 -14.98 11.08
CA CYS A 231 9.04 -16.00 11.47
C CYS A 231 8.05 -15.56 12.56
N CYS A 232 8.29 -14.43 13.23
CA CYS A 232 7.41 -13.90 14.27
C CYS A 232 6.13 -13.33 13.65
N VAL A 233 4.99 -13.84 14.14
CA VAL A 233 3.67 -13.43 13.69
C VAL A 233 3.23 -12.18 14.44
N TRP A 234 3.07 -11.10 13.69
CA TRP A 234 2.48 -9.88 14.15
C TRP A 234 0.95 -9.98 14.16
N THR A 235 0.37 -9.81 15.34
CA THR A 235 -1.07 -9.77 15.59
C THR A 235 -1.51 -8.37 16.06
N SER A 236 -2.81 -8.18 16.30
CA SER A 236 -3.33 -6.92 16.85
C SER A 236 -3.04 -6.72 18.34
N ASP A 237 -2.51 -7.74 19.02
CA ASP A 237 -2.21 -7.68 20.44
C ASP A 237 -0.89 -6.95 20.73
N THR A 238 -0.66 -6.63 22.00
CA THR A 238 0.52 -5.86 22.42
C THR A 238 1.83 -6.60 22.19
N TYR A 239 1.82 -7.94 22.15
CA TYR A 239 3.04 -8.74 22.04
C TYR A 239 2.91 -9.76 20.90
N GLU A 240 4.01 -9.91 20.16
CA GLU A 240 4.21 -11.07 19.30
C GLU A 240 4.47 -12.26 20.21
N CYS A 241 3.70 -13.31 20.00
CA CYS A 241 3.78 -14.52 20.82
C CYS A 241 3.92 -15.78 19.98
N TYR A 242 3.68 -15.66 18.67
CA TYR A 242 3.61 -16.78 17.76
C TYR A 242 4.77 -16.72 16.78
N GLU A 243 5.36 -17.88 16.52
CA GLU A 243 6.34 -18.09 15.46
C GLU A 243 5.84 -19.17 14.50
N LEU A 244 6.09 -18.97 13.20
CA LEU A 244 5.96 -20.01 12.20
C LEU A 244 7.32 -20.71 11.99
N ASN A 245 7.58 -21.78 12.74
CA ASN A 245 8.91 -22.41 12.81
C ASN A 245 9.42 -23.05 11.49
N SER A 246 8.58 -23.14 10.46
CA SER A 246 8.90 -23.86 9.23
C SER A 246 8.33 -23.17 7.99
N ASN A 247 9.16 -22.99 6.96
CA ASN A 247 8.83 -22.35 5.68
C ASN A 247 8.40 -20.87 5.79
N CYS A 248 8.77 -20.17 6.87
CA CYS A 248 8.36 -18.77 7.08
C CYS A 248 9.06 -17.74 6.14
N ASN A 249 10.19 -18.13 5.54
CA ASN A 249 10.97 -17.27 4.64
C ASN A 249 11.15 -17.90 3.27
N SER A 250 10.19 -18.73 2.87
CA SER A 250 10.25 -19.45 1.61
C SER A 250 8.87 -19.52 0.99
N ALA A 251 8.84 -19.56 -0.35
CA ALA A 251 7.60 -19.74 -1.08
C ALA A 251 7.07 -21.17 -0.85
N GLY A 252 5.74 -21.30 -0.84
CA GLY A 252 5.06 -22.59 -0.88
C GLY A 252 4.22 -22.87 0.37
N PRO A 253 3.64 -24.08 0.44
CA PRO A 253 2.79 -24.44 1.57
C PRO A 253 3.57 -24.46 2.89
N PHE A 254 2.91 -23.99 3.95
CA PHE A 254 3.39 -24.07 5.31
C PHE A 254 3.45 -25.55 5.73
N THR A 255 4.63 -25.98 6.17
CA THR A 255 4.88 -27.34 6.67
C THR A 255 4.57 -27.48 8.16
N GLY A 256 4.31 -26.37 8.85
CA GLY A 256 4.04 -26.30 10.27
C GLY A 256 3.04 -25.19 10.58
N ALA A 257 2.50 -25.23 11.79
CA ALA A 257 1.56 -24.25 12.30
C ALA A 257 2.30 -23.13 13.05
N PRO A 258 1.73 -21.92 13.12
CA PRO A 258 2.12 -20.95 14.13
C PRO A 258 2.08 -21.56 15.53
N SER A 259 3.12 -21.35 16.33
CA SER A 259 3.25 -21.91 17.67
C SER A 259 3.82 -20.89 18.65
N LEU A 260 3.58 -21.07 19.95
CA LEU A 260 4.03 -20.17 21.02
C LEU A 260 5.54 -20.28 21.35
N VAL A 261 6.38 -20.62 20.38
CA VAL A 261 7.81 -20.87 20.57
C VAL A 261 8.60 -19.76 19.88
N GLY A 262 9.72 -19.32 20.48
CA GLY A 262 10.78 -18.52 19.85
C GLY A 262 10.55 -17.01 19.70
N CYS A 263 9.32 -16.54 19.49
CA CYS A 263 9.00 -15.11 19.39
C CYS A 263 8.34 -14.56 20.66
N THR A 264 8.91 -14.78 21.83
CA THR A 264 8.29 -14.39 23.11
C THR A 264 8.56 -12.94 23.47
N ASP A 265 7.50 -12.14 23.60
CA ASP A 265 7.46 -10.79 24.16
C ASP A 265 8.32 -9.76 23.40
N VAL A 266 8.44 -9.93 22.08
CA VAL A 266 9.13 -9.00 21.18
C VAL A 266 8.13 -8.22 20.33
N GLN A 267 8.53 -7.01 19.90
CA GLN A 267 7.88 -6.25 18.85
C GLN A 267 8.93 -5.91 17.81
N ILE A 268 8.95 -6.65 16.71
CA ILE A 268 9.99 -6.52 15.69
C ILE A 268 9.37 -5.95 14.43
N TYR A 269 9.27 -4.62 14.34
CA TYR A 269 8.66 -3.85 13.25
C TYR A 269 9.38 -3.97 11.88
N ASN A 270 9.50 -5.18 11.33
CA ASN A 270 10.12 -5.45 10.04
C ASN A 270 9.14 -5.17 8.91
N SER A 271 9.62 -4.58 7.81
CA SER A 271 8.81 -4.24 6.64
C SER A 271 8.18 -5.45 5.94
N GLN A 272 8.67 -6.67 6.18
CA GLN A 272 8.13 -7.92 5.67
C GLN A 272 7.85 -8.93 6.79
N GLN A 273 7.51 -8.45 7.98
CA GLN A 273 7.12 -9.33 9.08
C GLN A 273 5.87 -10.14 8.74
N LEU A 274 5.84 -11.40 9.19
CA LEU A 274 4.69 -12.27 9.07
C LEU A 274 3.52 -11.66 9.84
N THR A 275 2.42 -11.42 9.16
CA THR A 275 1.27 -10.69 9.69
C THR A 275 0.05 -11.59 9.63
N PHE A 276 -0.68 -11.67 10.73
CA PHE A 276 -1.93 -12.41 10.82
C PHE A 276 -3.11 -11.45 10.59
N CYS A 277 -3.87 -11.70 9.53
CA CYS A 277 -4.98 -10.85 9.12
C CYS A 277 -6.31 -11.62 9.11
N GLY A 278 -7.39 -10.99 9.54
CA GLY A 278 -8.76 -11.51 9.51
C GLY A 278 -9.70 -10.54 8.79
N SER A 279 -10.72 -11.05 8.10
CA SER A 279 -11.74 -10.22 7.46
C SER A 279 -12.53 -9.43 8.51
N ASN A 280 -12.88 -8.18 8.19
CA ASN A 280 -13.69 -7.32 9.07
C ASN A 280 -15.13 -7.82 9.22
#